data_AF-R9KH60-F1
#
_entry.id   AF-R9KH60-F1
#
_cell.length_a   1.000
_cell.length_b   1.000
_cell.length_c   1.000
_cell.angle_alpha   90.00
_cell.angle_beta   90.00
_cell.angle_gamma   90.00
#
_symmetry.space_group_name_H-M   'P 1'
#
loop_
_entity.id
_entity.type
_entity.pdbx_description
1 polymer ?
#
loop_
_entity_poly.entity_id
_entity_poly.type
_entity_poly.pdbx_seq_one_letter_code
_entity_poly.pdbx_strand_id
1 'polypeptide(L)'
;MKLADGKDAVRDWINLCLSKAPKEVDGEKIPDGREYGCIIGRLVRGTIDRPAGTSHPRYPALVYPINYGYVDGIFAGDGAEQDVYLFGTEEPLEQFEGKVIAVWHRFDDVEDKWIVSLDGKDIADDEILRGIFFQERFFCGKLYRQRHRMGLPRDIC
;
A
#
# COMPACT_ATOMS: atom_id res chain seq x y z
N MET A 1 -28.00 -5.12 -15.21
CA MET A 1 -26.53 -4.98 -15.10
C MET A 1 -26.15 -5.49 -13.73
N LYS A 2 -25.64 -6.73 -13.61
CA LYS A 2 -25.26 -7.29 -12.30
C LYS A 2 -24.02 -6.53 -11.83
N LEU A 3 -24.08 -5.93 -10.65
CA LEU A 3 -22.90 -5.40 -9.96
C LEU A 3 -21.97 -6.60 -9.74
N ALA A 4 -20.75 -6.54 -10.27
CA ALA A 4 -19.75 -7.57 -10.04
C ALA A 4 -19.51 -7.69 -8.53
N ASP A 5 -19.42 -8.92 -8.01
CA ASP A 5 -19.02 -9.14 -6.63
C ASP A 5 -17.67 -8.42 -6.39
N GLY A 6 -17.48 -7.80 -5.23
CA GLY A 6 -16.28 -6.98 -4.96
C GLY A 6 -14.94 -7.73 -5.18
N LYS A 7 -14.96 -9.07 -5.16
CA LYS A 7 -13.81 -9.92 -5.50
C LYS A 7 -13.48 -9.93 -6.99
N ASP A 8 -14.49 -9.95 -7.86
CA ASP A 8 -14.31 -9.93 -9.30
C ASP A 8 -13.76 -8.57 -9.75
N ALA A 9 -14.25 -7.48 -9.15
CA ALA A 9 -13.77 -6.13 -9.43
C ALA A 9 -12.27 -5.93 -9.11
N VAL A 10 -11.79 -6.44 -7.97
CA VAL A 10 -10.36 -6.36 -7.60
C VAL A 10 -9.52 -7.20 -8.56
N ARG A 11 -9.97 -8.41 -8.90
CA ARG A 11 -9.27 -9.28 -9.84
C ARG A 11 -9.16 -8.65 -11.22
N ASP A 12 -10.26 -8.09 -11.73
CA ASP A 12 -10.31 -7.43 -13.02
C ASP A 12 -9.43 -6.19 -13.06
N TRP A 13 -9.40 -5.41 -11.98
CA TRP A 13 -8.49 -4.27 -11.83
C TRP A 13 -7.02 -4.70 -11.89
N ILE A 14 -6.62 -5.73 -11.14
CA ILE A 14 -5.24 -6.23 -11.18
C ILE A 14 -4.89 -6.74 -12.58
N ASN A 15 -5.77 -7.49 -13.23
CA ASN A 15 -5.53 -7.99 -14.59
C ASN A 15 -5.40 -6.83 -15.58
N LEU A 16 -6.28 -5.83 -15.49
CA LEU A 16 -6.25 -4.65 -16.34
C LEU A 16 -4.96 -3.87 -16.12
N CYS A 17 -4.58 -3.63 -14.87
CA CYS A 17 -3.33 -2.95 -14.54
C CYS A 17 -2.13 -3.72 -15.08
N LEU A 18 -2.00 -5.02 -14.81
CA LEU A 18 -0.88 -5.82 -15.30
C LEU A 18 -0.81 -5.89 -16.84
N SER A 19 -1.95 -5.83 -17.54
CA SER A 19 -1.96 -5.75 -19.01
C SER A 19 -1.45 -4.42 -19.55
N LYS A 20 -1.53 -3.35 -18.75
CA LYS A 20 -1.07 -1.99 -19.07
C LYS A 20 0.29 -1.67 -18.46
N ALA A 21 0.77 -2.50 -17.53
CA ALA A 21 2.02 -2.29 -16.84
C ALA A 21 3.14 -2.14 -17.87
N PRO A 22 3.89 -1.02 -17.80
CA PRO A 22 4.96 -0.79 -18.75
C PRO A 22 6.04 -1.86 -18.55
N LYS A 23 6.73 -2.25 -19.62
CA LYS A 23 7.87 -3.19 -19.48
C LYS A 23 9.07 -2.52 -18.79
N GLU A 24 9.14 -1.20 -18.90
CA GLU A 24 10.17 -0.30 -18.37
C GLU A 24 9.52 1.05 -18.03
N VAL A 25 9.89 1.67 -16.91
CA VAL A 25 9.45 3.02 -16.52
C VAL A 25 10.67 3.94 -16.69
N ASP A 26 10.57 4.97 -17.54
CA ASP A 26 11.67 5.91 -17.83
C ASP A 26 13.01 5.28 -18.24
N GLY A 27 12.97 4.11 -18.88
CA GLY A 27 14.16 3.36 -19.28
C GLY A 27 14.80 2.54 -18.15
N GLU A 28 14.21 2.56 -16.95
CA GLU A 28 14.54 1.69 -15.84
C GLU A 28 13.62 0.47 -15.80
N LYS A 29 14.16 -0.66 -15.31
CA LYS A 29 13.37 -1.88 -15.13
C LYS A 29 12.41 -1.68 -13.96
N ILE A 30 11.19 -2.20 -14.10
CA ILE A 30 10.25 -2.30 -12.97
C ILE A 30 10.97 -2.94 -11.77
N PRO A 31 10.81 -2.39 -10.54
CA PRO A 31 11.32 -2.97 -9.31
C PRO A 31 11.15 -4.49 -9.26
N ASP A 32 12.22 -5.23 -8.97
CA ASP A 32 12.10 -6.68 -8.76
C ASP A 32 11.74 -7.04 -7.31
N GLY A 33 11.57 -6.01 -6.47
CA GLY A 33 11.19 -6.08 -5.08
C GLY A 33 12.37 -6.13 -4.10
N ARG A 34 13.62 -6.28 -4.58
CA ARG A 34 14.80 -6.27 -3.71
C ARG A 34 15.07 -4.91 -3.08
N GLU A 35 14.69 -3.82 -3.75
CA GLU A 35 14.84 -2.45 -3.24
C GLU A 35 14.06 -2.23 -1.93
N TYR A 36 12.93 -2.94 -1.75
CA TYR A 36 12.11 -2.84 -0.55
C TYR A 36 12.62 -3.68 0.64
N GLY A 37 13.76 -4.37 0.49
CA GLY A 37 14.30 -5.25 1.54
C GLY A 37 14.56 -4.53 2.87
N CYS A 38 14.95 -3.26 2.82
CA CYS A 38 15.18 -2.44 4.03
C CYS A 38 13.96 -1.68 4.53
N ILE A 39 12.85 -1.77 3.81
CA ILE A 39 11.59 -1.13 4.16
C ILE A 39 10.68 -2.18 4.80
N ILE A 40 10.50 -3.32 4.13
CA ILE A 40 9.59 -4.36 4.58
C ILE A 40 10.20 -5.09 5.77
N GLY A 41 9.45 -5.10 6.87
CA GLY A 41 9.89 -5.60 8.17
C GLY A 41 10.19 -4.51 9.19
N ARG A 42 10.36 -3.26 8.75
CA ARG A 42 10.69 -2.13 9.62
C ARG A 42 9.51 -1.73 10.50
N LEU A 43 9.80 -1.40 11.76
CA LEU A 43 8.86 -0.71 12.64
C LEU A 43 8.91 0.79 12.37
N VAL A 44 7.75 1.40 12.21
CA VAL A 44 7.57 2.81 11.86
C VAL A 44 6.52 3.45 12.76
N ARG A 45 6.66 4.76 12.98
CA ARG A 45 5.67 5.60 13.65
C ARG A 45 5.22 6.67 12.68
N GLY A 46 3.98 7.12 12.82
CA GLY A 46 3.46 8.15 11.95
C GLY A 46 2.14 8.73 12.40
N THR A 47 1.67 9.68 11.59
CA THR A 47 0.46 10.45 11.83
C THR A 47 -0.61 10.05 10.82
N ILE A 48 -1.87 9.95 11.28
CA ILE A 48 -3.02 9.68 10.41
C ILE A 48 -3.56 11.00 9.87
N ASP A 49 -3.49 11.16 8.54
CA ASP A 49 -4.02 12.33 7.82
C ASP A 49 -5.53 12.15 7.53
N ARG A 50 -5.94 10.92 7.21
CA ARG A 50 -7.33 10.59 6.85
C ARG A 50 -7.77 9.39 7.67
N PRO A 51 -8.40 9.63 8.83
CA PRO A 51 -8.91 8.56 9.66
C PRO A 51 -9.98 7.74 8.93
N ALA A 52 -10.12 6.46 9.30
CA ALA A 52 -11.14 5.60 8.74
C ALA A 52 -12.56 6.23 8.85
N GLY A 53 -13.37 6.07 7.81
CA GLY A 53 -14.72 6.66 7.71
C GLY A 53 -14.75 8.12 7.26
N THR A 54 -13.61 8.78 7.07
CA THR A 54 -13.58 10.18 6.60
C THR A 54 -13.56 10.29 5.07
N SER A 55 -14.13 11.37 4.55
CA SER A 55 -14.12 11.68 3.11
C SER A 55 -12.83 12.34 2.67
N HIS A 56 -12.39 12.06 1.45
CA HIS A 56 -11.25 12.76 0.84
C HIS A 56 -11.54 14.27 0.72
N PRO A 57 -10.62 15.17 1.14
CA PRO A 57 -10.85 16.61 1.17
C PRO A 57 -11.27 17.21 -0.18
N ARG A 58 -10.71 16.71 -1.29
CA ARG A 58 -11.04 17.14 -2.66
C ARG A 58 -12.15 16.33 -3.33
N TYR A 59 -12.47 15.15 -2.81
CA TYR A 59 -13.39 14.20 -3.44
C TYR A 59 -14.35 13.63 -2.39
N PRO A 60 -15.38 14.37 -1.96
CA PRO A 60 -16.21 13.99 -0.82
C PRO A 60 -16.92 12.62 -0.92
N ALA A 61 -17.16 12.15 -2.16
CA ALA A 61 -17.74 10.84 -2.43
C ALA A 61 -16.76 9.67 -2.21
N LEU A 62 -15.46 9.94 -2.12
CA LEU A 62 -14.43 8.95 -1.82
C LEU A 62 -14.23 8.91 -0.30
N VAL A 63 -14.74 7.87 0.34
CA VAL A 63 -14.58 7.64 1.78
C VAL A 63 -13.45 6.65 2.01
N TYR A 64 -12.57 6.94 2.98
CA TYR A 64 -11.47 6.07 3.38
C TYR A 64 -12.00 4.93 4.26
N PRO A 65 -11.97 3.67 3.81
CA PRO A 65 -12.45 2.54 4.61
C PRO A 65 -11.43 2.10 5.68
N ILE A 66 -10.17 2.54 5.53
CA ILE A 66 -9.06 2.25 6.45
C ILE A 66 -8.30 3.55 6.73
N ASN A 67 -7.55 3.58 7.82
CA ASN A 67 -6.73 4.73 8.17
C ASN A 67 -5.62 4.95 7.12
N TYR A 68 -5.46 6.20 6.70
CA TYR A 68 -4.40 6.65 5.80
C TYR A 68 -3.60 7.76 6.44
N GLY A 69 -2.30 7.72 6.29
CA GLY A 69 -1.40 8.70 6.90
C GLY A 69 -0.04 8.66 6.26
N TYR A 70 0.97 9.09 7.02
CA TYR A 70 2.35 9.11 6.58
C TYR A 70 3.29 8.74 7.72
N VAL A 71 4.50 8.31 7.37
CA VAL A 71 5.56 8.01 8.34
C VAL A 71 6.30 9.29 8.70
N ASP A 72 6.42 9.58 9.99
CA ASP A 72 7.07 10.80 10.46
C ASP A 72 8.55 10.82 10.05
N GLY A 73 8.97 11.89 9.37
CA GLY A 73 10.38 12.14 9.04
C GLY A 73 11.01 11.22 7.99
N ILE A 74 10.20 10.42 7.28
CA ILE A 74 10.64 9.68 6.08
C ILE A 74 9.96 10.29 4.87
N PHE A 75 10.73 10.72 3.87
CA PHE A 75 10.22 11.39 2.68
C PHE A 75 10.23 10.49 1.45
N ALA A 76 9.18 10.60 0.63
CA ALA A 76 9.03 9.92 -0.66
C ALA A 76 9.67 10.73 -1.81
N GLY A 77 9.59 10.21 -3.03
CA GLY A 77 10.24 10.79 -4.21
C GLY A 77 9.73 12.17 -4.62
N ASP A 78 8.53 12.54 -4.20
CA ASP A 78 7.92 13.85 -4.41
C ASP A 78 8.35 14.90 -3.36
N GLY A 79 9.06 14.48 -2.31
CA GLY A 79 9.48 15.32 -1.20
C GLY A 79 8.44 15.48 -0.08
N ALA A 80 7.28 14.82 -0.16
CA ALA A 80 6.33 14.69 0.95
C ALA A 80 6.70 13.50 1.85
N GLU A 81 6.06 13.39 3.01
CA GLU A 81 6.27 12.23 3.89
C GLU A 81 5.69 10.95 3.27
N GLN A 82 6.33 9.82 3.58
CA GLN A 82 6.00 8.54 2.98
C GLN A 82 4.62 8.06 3.42
N ASP A 83 3.70 8.04 2.47
CA ASP A 83 2.32 7.62 2.68
C ASP A 83 2.17 6.16 3.11
N VAL A 84 1.17 5.91 3.95
CA VAL A 84 0.81 4.59 4.47
C VAL A 84 -0.68 4.30 4.40
N TYR A 85 -0.99 3.03 4.18
CA TYR A 85 -2.26 2.41 4.55
C TYR A 85 -2.05 1.60 5.83
N LEU A 86 -2.81 1.91 6.88
CA LEU A 86 -2.74 1.20 8.16
C LEU A 86 -3.83 0.14 8.27
N PHE A 87 -3.40 -1.09 8.52
CA PHE A 87 -4.25 -2.26 8.76
C PHE A 87 -4.11 -2.74 10.21
N GLY A 88 -5.05 -3.59 10.64
CA GLY A 88 -5.09 -4.15 11.99
C GLY A 88 -6.02 -3.40 12.96
N THR A 89 -6.80 -2.45 12.45
CA THR A 89 -7.88 -1.75 13.18
C THR A 89 -8.94 -1.24 12.20
N GLU A 90 -10.19 -1.20 12.65
CA GLU A 90 -11.30 -0.50 11.96
C GLU A 90 -11.55 0.88 12.58
N GLU A 91 -11.01 1.14 13.76
CA GLU A 91 -11.22 2.40 14.48
C GLU A 91 -10.38 3.54 13.89
N PRO A 92 -10.93 4.76 13.79
CA PRO A 92 -10.17 5.96 13.44
C PRO A 92 -9.05 6.21 14.46
N LEU A 93 -7.84 6.51 13.98
CA LEU A 93 -6.69 6.85 14.82
C LEU A 93 -6.14 8.23 14.48
N GLU A 94 -5.36 8.81 15.39
CA GLU A 94 -4.60 10.04 15.16
C GLU A 94 -3.12 9.76 14.86
N GLN A 95 -2.55 8.73 15.49
CA GLN A 95 -1.16 8.31 15.35
C GLN A 95 -1.08 6.78 15.30
N PHE A 96 0.02 6.26 14.78
CA PHE A 96 0.28 4.82 14.76
C PHE A 96 1.73 4.48 15.06
N GLU A 97 1.93 3.25 15.53
CA GLU A 97 3.20 2.55 15.49
C GLU A 97 2.92 1.16 14.95
N GLY A 98 3.61 0.74 13.89
CA GLY A 98 3.33 -0.54 13.26
C GLY A 98 4.47 -1.03 12.40
N LYS A 99 4.31 -2.23 11.85
CA LYS A 99 5.30 -2.88 11.00
C LYS A 99 4.93 -2.74 9.54
N VAL A 100 5.88 -2.31 8.71
CA VAL A 100 5.70 -2.34 7.24
C VAL A 100 5.73 -3.81 6.79
N ILE A 101 4.63 -4.30 6.21
CA ILE A 101 4.48 -5.70 5.77
C ILE A 101 4.51 -5.85 4.24
N ALA A 102 4.23 -4.78 3.52
CA ALA A 102 4.28 -4.74 2.06
C ALA A 102 4.44 -3.30 1.57
N VAL A 103 4.75 -3.15 0.28
CA VAL A 103 4.74 -1.89 -0.44
C VAL A 103 3.85 -2.04 -1.66
N TRP A 104 2.93 -1.10 -1.86
CA TRP A 104 2.19 -0.94 -3.10
C TRP A 104 2.94 0.08 -3.96
N HIS A 105 3.55 -0.39 -5.04
CA HIS A 105 4.31 0.44 -5.96
C HIS A 105 3.43 0.80 -7.15
N ARG A 106 3.25 2.10 -7.41
CA ARG A 106 2.55 2.59 -8.59
C ARG A 106 3.52 2.66 -9.77
N PHE A 107 3.05 2.29 -10.95
CA PHE A 107 3.79 2.35 -12.20
C PHE A 107 3.54 3.66 -12.97
N ASP A 108 2.46 4.34 -12.65
CA ASP A 108 1.97 5.55 -13.33
C ASP A 108 1.97 6.79 -12.43
N ASP A 109 2.69 6.70 -11.31
CA ASP A 109 2.81 7.75 -10.29
C ASP A 109 4.15 7.58 -9.56
N VAL A 110 4.67 8.67 -8.98
CA VAL A 110 6.02 8.69 -8.39
C VAL A 110 6.08 8.25 -6.93
N GLU A 111 4.93 7.99 -6.31
CA GLU A 111 4.82 7.65 -4.90
C GLU A 111 4.41 6.20 -4.67
N ASP A 112 5.25 5.48 -3.91
CA ASP A 112 4.88 4.21 -3.31
C ASP A 112 3.96 4.42 -2.11
N LYS A 113 3.13 3.43 -1.80
CA LYS A 113 2.30 3.38 -0.59
C LYS A 113 2.74 2.23 0.29
N TRP A 114 3.14 2.51 1.53
CA TRP A 114 3.55 1.46 2.45
C TRP A 114 2.32 0.84 3.12
N ILE A 115 2.33 -0.48 3.27
CA ILE A 115 1.27 -1.20 3.97
C ILE A 115 1.78 -1.53 5.37
N VAL A 116 1.16 -0.91 6.38
CA VAL A 116 1.56 -1.05 7.78
C VAL A 116 0.54 -1.90 8.52
N SER A 117 1.02 -2.90 9.25
CA SER A 117 0.21 -3.71 10.18
C SER A 117 0.44 -3.23 11.61
N LEU A 118 -0.62 -2.77 12.27
CA LEU A 118 -0.57 -2.20 13.62
C LEU A 118 -0.07 -3.21 14.67
N ASP A 119 -0.52 -4.46 14.58
CA ASP A 119 -0.11 -5.54 15.49
C ASP A 119 1.04 -6.40 14.95
N GLY A 120 1.59 -6.01 13.80
CA GLY A 120 2.67 -6.71 13.12
C GLY A 120 2.30 -8.08 12.55
N LYS A 121 1.02 -8.46 12.57
CA LYS A 121 0.55 -9.68 11.92
C LYS A 121 0.68 -9.57 10.42
N ASP A 122 0.90 -10.73 9.80
CA ASP A 122 0.85 -10.85 8.36
C ASP A 122 -0.61 -10.78 7.88
N ILE A 123 -0.84 -10.11 6.76
CA ILE A 123 -2.16 -9.86 6.18
C ILE A 123 -2.16 -10.40 4.76
N ALA A 124 -3.20 -11.15 4.40
CA ALA A 124 -3.30 -11.77 3.09
C ALA A 124 -3.33 -10.73 1.96
N ASP A 125 -2.72 -11.04 0.82
CA ASP A 125 -2.67 -10.15 -0.35
C ASP A 125 -4.08 -9.69 -0.77
N ASP A 126 -5.06 -10.60 -0.76
CA ASP A 126 -6.41 -10.29 -1.19
C ASP A 126 -7.18 -9.39 -0.21
N GLU A 127 -6.82 -9.43 1.07
CA GLU A 127 -7.32 -8.49 2.08
C GLU A 127 -6.70 -7.10 1.89
N ILE A 128 -5.37 -7.02 1.73
CA ILE A 128 -4.67 -5.76 1.45
C ILE A 128 -5.24 -5.10 0.20
N LEU A 129 -5.30 -5.85 -0.91
CA LEU A 129 -5.76 -5.34 -2.20
C LEU A 129 -7.20 -4.85 -2.14
N ARG A 130 -8.09 -5.52 -1.40
CA ARG A 130 -9.46 -5.04 -1.18
C ARG A 130 -9.50 -3.76 -0.34
N GLY A 131 -8.69 -3.69 0.72
CA GLY A 131 -8.62 -2.53 1.60
C GLY A 131 -8.18 -1.26 0.88
N ILE A 132 -7.23 -1.37 -0.04
CA ILE A 132 -6.70 -0.22 -0.80
C ILE A 132 -7.46 0.06 -2.11
N PHE A 133 -8.31 -0.87 -2.57
CA PHE A 133 -9.00 -0.79 -3.87
C PHE A 133 -9.85 0.48 -4.05
N PHE A 134 -10.41 1.06 -2.99
CA PHE A 134 -11.24 2.27 -3.08
C PHE A 134 -10.53 3.44 -3.78
N GLN A 135 -9.23 3.61 -3.51
CA GLN A 135 -8.39 4.65 -4.09
C GLN A 135 -7.46 4.09 -5.18
N GLU A 136 -6.84 2.93 -4.93
CA GLU A 136 -5.83 2.39 -5.85
C GLU A 136 -6.41 1.88 -7.17
N ARG A 137 -7.75 1.74 -7.29
CA ARG A 137 -8.41 1.47 -8.58
C ARG A 137 -8.17 2.54 -9.65
N PHE A 138 -7.76 3.74 -9.26
CA PHE A 138 -7.48 4.86 -10.17
C PHE A 138 -6.02 4.90 -10.63
N PHE A 139 -5.18 4.02 -10.08
CA PHE A 139 -3.76 3.89 -10.41
C PHE A 139 -3.47 2.47 -10.90
N CYS A 140 -2.29 2.28 -11.49
CA CYS A 140 -1.77 0.98 -11.80
C CYS A 140 -0.52 0.70 -10.97
N GLY A 141 -0.52 -0.41 -10.23
CA GLY A 141 0.61 -0.78 -9.42
C GLY A 141 0.73 -2.28 -9.16
N LYS A 142 1.68 -2.62 -8.30
CA LYS A 142 1.94 -3.99 -7.87
C LYS A 142 2.31 -4.02 -6.39
N LEU A 143 1.77 -5.03 -5.71
CA LEU A 143 2.11 -5.31 -4.32
C LEU A 143 3.43 -6.08 -4.25
N TYR A 144 4.39 -5.52 -3.52
CA TYR A 144 5.67 -6.13 -3.18
C TYR A 144 5.68 -6.49 -1.70
N ARG A 145 6.04 -7.75 -1.41
CA ARG A 145 6.22 -8.23 -0.04
C ARG A 145 7.37 -9.22 0.05
N GLN A 146 7.98 -9.32 1.23
CA GLN A 146 9.00 -10.33 1.47
C GLN A 146 8.36 -11.71 1.33
N ARG A 147 8.76 -12.47 0.30
CA ARG A 147 8.39 -13.89 0.23
C ARG A 147 9.01 -14.58 1.44
N HIS A 148 8.21 -15.31 2.20
CA HIS A 148 8.69 -16.13 3.32
C HIS A 148 9.68 -17.18 2.77
N ARG A 149 10.96 -16.82 2.65
CA ARG A 149 12.02 -17.80 2.44
C ARG A 149 12.24 -18.48 3.78
N MET A 150 11.60 -19.64 3.95
CA MET A 150 11.94 -20.57 5.02
C MET A 150 13.48 -20.72 5.06
N GLY A 151 14.11 -20.25 6.14
CA GLY A 151 15.52 -20.52 6.43
C GLY A 151 16.57 -19.46 6.10
N LEU A 152 16.22 -18.20 5.76
CA LEU A 152 17.21 -17.11 5.67
C LEU A 152 17.04 -16.10 6.82
N PRO A 153 18.15 -15.65 7.46
CA PRO A 153 18.10 -14.64 8.53
C PRO A 153 17.38 -13.37 8.06
N ARG A 154 16.61 -12.76 8.97
CA ARG A 154 15.86 -11.53 8.75
C ARG A 154 16.73 -10.26 8.85
N ASP A 155 18.03 -10.43 9.06
CA ASP A 155 18.97 -9.35 9.36
C ASP A 155 19.90 -9.11 8.18
N ILE A 156 19.40 -8.55 7.08
CA ILE A 156 20.25 -7.87 6.11
C ILE A 156 19.53 -6.59 5.67
N CYS A 157 19.67 -5.57 6.52
CA CYS A 157 20.30 -4.32 6.15
C CYS A 157 21.57 -4.22 7.03
#